data_AF-A0A1Q9F6U8-F1
#
_entry.id   AF-A0A1Q9F6U8-F1
#
_cell.length_a   1.000
_cell.length_b   1.000
_cell.length_c   1.000
_cell.angle_alpha   90.00
_cell.angle_beta   90.00
_cell.angle_gamma   90.00
#
_symmetry.space_group_name_H-M   'P 1'
#
loop_
_entity.id
_entity.type
_entity.pdbx_description
1 polymer ?
#
loop_
_entity_poly.entity_id
_entity_poly.type
_entity_poly.pdbx_seq_one_letter_code
_entity_poly.pdbx_strand_id
1 'polypeptide(L)'
;MALLHRMALALLLPLQVAAMTFNELPRIPQHLCCASVGSRREDVRAILPEAFNHSAVRVVECMKLQNSDFVYRVGTACSYCECLWEDGADLEGTAECCSLTNFGTPGYNQITGYTTCQKYKQTYNLKTGIVRSCELRYDMYSFKSAACDRSPVALLFLLPLLALRPT
;
A
#
# COMPACT_ATOMS: atom_id res chain seq x y z
N MET A 1 -49.35 -23.18 43.76
CA MET A 1 -48.88 -22.13 42.84
C MET A 1 -47.54 -21.56 43.31
N ALA A 2 -46.43 -22.30 43.20
CA ALA A 2 -45.12 -21.80 43.67
C ALA A 2 -43.89 -22.51 43.06
N LEU A 3 -43.99 -23.13 41.87
CA LEU A 3 -42.88 -23.97 41.36
C LEU A 3 -42.50 -23.80 39.87
N LEU A 4 -43.01 -22.78 39.19
CA LEU A 4 -42.81 -22.63 37.72
C LEU A 4 -42.02 -21.37 37.31
N HIS A 5 -41.36 -20.67 38.23
CA HIS A 5 -40.67 -19.40 37.93
C HIS A 5 -39.14 -19.44 38.05
N ARG A 6 -38.52 -20.60 38.26
CA ARG A 6 -37.05 -20.69 38.41
C ARG A 6 -36.30 -21.38 37.27
N MET A 7 -36.99 -21.84 36.22
CA MET A 7 -36.33 -22.52 35.09
C MET A 7 -36.24 -21.69 33.80
N ALA A 8 -36.52 -20.38 33.85
CA ALA A 8 -36.46 -19.51 32.66
C ALA A 8 -35.22 -18.63 32.58
N LEU A 9 -34.25 -18.75 33.50
CA LEU A 9 -33.11 -17.82 33.60
C LEU A 9 -31.73 -18.46 33.40
N ALA A 10 -31.66 -19.69 32.86
CA ALA A 10 -30.40 -20.43 32.71
C ALA A 10 -30.08 -20.84 31.26
N LEU A 11 -30.71 -20.21 30.25
CA LEU A 11 -30.59 -20.63 28.85
C LEU A 11 -30.37 -19.48 27.86
N LEU A 12 -29.65 -18.43 28.29
CA LEU A 12 -29.26 -17.29 27.43
C LEU A 12 -27.75 -16.98 27.39
N LEU A 13 -26.89 -17.91 27.78
CA LEU A 13 -25.47 -17.85 27.46
C LEU A 13 -25.03 -19.25 27.04
N PRO A 14 -24.87 -19.52 25.74
CA PRO A 14 -23.55 -19.29 25.16
C PRO A 14 -23.59 -19.07 23.64
N LEU A 15 -23.26 -17.87 23.14
CA LEU A 15 -22.60 -17.72 21.82
C LEU A 15 -22.15 -16.28 21.54
N GLN A 16 -21.59 -15.59 22.54
CA GLN A 16 -20.63 -14.53 22.19
C GLN A 16 -19.30 -15.22 21.91
N VAL A 17 -19.27 -16.01 20.82
CA VAL A 17 -18.02 -16.25 20.12
C VAL A 17 -17.54 -14.86 19.79
N ALA A 18 -16.55 -14.40 20.55
CA ALA A 18 -15.78 -13.25 20.18
C ALA A 18 -15.40 -13.47 18.72
N ALA A 19 -16.10 -12.79 17.82
CA ALA A 19 -15.47 -12.33 16.62
C ALA A 19 -14.33 -11.46 17.14
N MET A 20 -13.19 -12.10 17.44
CA MET A 20 -11.91 -11.46 17.31
C MET A 20 -11.90 -11.06 15.86
N THR A 21 -12.42 -9.86 15.61
CA THR A 21 -12.04 -9.10 14.45
C THR A 21 -10.54 -9.25 14.43
N PHE A 22 -10.03 -9.90 13.37
CA PHE A 22 -8.64 -9.73 12.98
C PHE A 22 -8.52 -8.24 12.68
N ASN A 23 -8.45 -7.44 13.74
CA ASN A 23 -8.27 -6.00 13.72
C ASN A 23 -6.87 -5.86 13.15
N GLU A 24 -6.87 -5.66 11.84
CA GLU A 24 -5.87 -4.90 11.10
C GLU A 24 -4.48 -5.05 11.70
N LEU A 25 -3.83 -6.17 11.40
CA LEU A 25 -2.37 -6.21 11.45
C LEU A 25 -1.88 -4.90 10.84
N PRO A 26 -1.12 -4.07 11.59
CA PRO A 26 -0.81 -2.72 11.17
C PRO A 26 -0.21 -2.77 9.78
N ARG A 27 -0.91 -2.16 8.81
CA ARG A 27 -0.50 -2.16 7.41
C ARG A 27 0.85 -1.43 7.38
N ILE A 28 1.92 -2.19 7.18
CA ILE A 28 3.29 -1.66 7.17
C ILE A 28 3.31 -0.52 6.14
N PRO A 29 3.72 0.69 6.54
CA PRO A 29 3.60 1.85 5.68
C PRO A 29 4.53 1.69 4.48
N GLN A 30 3.96 1.80 3.29
CA GLN A 30 4.67 1.62 2.02
C GLN A 30 5.16 2.97 1.53
N HIS A 31 6.46 3.09 1.25
CA HIS A 31 7.08 4.32 0.80
C HIS A 31 7.87 4.12 -0.49
N LEU A 32 7.88 5.16 -1.31
CA LEU A 32 8.86 5.33 -2.37
C LEU A 32 9.87 6.37 -1.90
N CYS A 33 11.16 6.08 -2.00
CA CYS A 33 12.22 7.05 -1.76
C CYS A 33 13.14 7.17 -2.97
N CYS A 34 13.51 8.40 -3.31
CA CYS A 34 14.53 8.72 -4.28
C CYS A 34 15.80 9.12 -3.54
N ALA A 35 16.93 8.50 -3.87
CA ALA A 35 18.22 8.78 -3.26
C ALA A 35 19.32 8.77 -4.32
N SER A 36 20.46 9.39 -4.03
CA SER A 36 21.64 9.32 -4.87
C SER A 36 22.88 9.03 -4.01
N VAL A 37 23.84 8.30 -4.56
CA VAL A 37 25.14 8.05 -3.90
C VAL A 37 26.22 9.03 -4.40
N GLY A 38 25.87 9.89 -5.34
CA GLY A 38 26.76 10.91 -5.88
C GLY A 38 26.03 11.96 -6.71
N SER A 39 26.81 12.78 -7.39
CA SER A 39 26.33 13.93 -8.14
C SER A 39 26.10 13.65 -9.63
N ARG A 40 26.12 12.38 -10.05
CA ARG A 40 25.84 11.98 -11.44
C ARG A 40 24.50 11.27 -11.51
N ARG A 41 23.86 11.36 -12.69
CA ARG A 41 22.62 10.64 -12.99
C ARG A 41 22.73 9.13 -12.70
N GLU A 42 23.90 8.56 -12.94
CA GLU A 42 24.21 7.14 -12.69
C GLU A 42 24.08 6.71 -11.24
N ASP A 43 24.20 7.66 -10.32
CA ASP A 43 24.18 7.40 -8.90
C ASP A 43 22.75 7.41 -8.33
N VAL A 44 21.74 7.77 -9.15
CA VAL A 44 20.32 7.84 -8.77
C VAL A 44 19.74 6.44 -8.55
N ARG A 45 19.05 6.30 -7.42
CA ARG A 45 18.42 5.07 -6.96
C ARG A 45 16.97 5.32 -6.56
N ALA A 46 16.12 4.36 -6.90
CA ALA A 46 14.78 4.26 -6.37
C ALA A 46 14.73 3.17 -5.29
N ILE A 47 14.12 3.47 -4.15
CA ILE A 47 13.88 2.53 -3.06
C ILE A 47 12.38 2.33 -2.97
N LEU A 48 11.93 1.10 -3.22
CA LEU A 48 10.51 0.76 -3.26
C LEU A 48 10.21 -0.51 -2.45
N PRO A 49 8.96 -0.72 -2.01
CA PRO A 49 8.58 -1.95 -1.29
C PRO A 49 8.68 -3.16 -2.22
N GLU A 50 9.07 -4.31 -1.67
CA GLU A 50 9.05 -5.58 -2.38
C GLU A 50 7.61 -6.02 -2.69
N ALA A 51 7.41 -6.62 -3.87
CA ALA A 51 6.07 -6.95 -4.35
C ALA A 51 5.37 -8.03 -3.51
N PHE A 52 6.13 -8.95 -2.92
CA PHE A 52 5.63 -10.07 -2.13
C PHE A 52 6.01 -9.99 -0.64
N ASN A 53 6.83 -9.02 -0.27
CA ASN A 53 7.29 -8.83 1.10
C ASN A 53 7.13 -7.37 1.52
N HIS A 54 5.99 -7.04 2.11
CA HIS A 54 5.63 -5.66 2.43
C HIS A 54 6.48 -5.01 3.53
N SER A 55 7.34 -5.78 4.23
CA SER A 55 8.32 -5.25 5.17
C SER A 55 9.71 -5.08 4.57
N ALA A 56 9.97 -5.67 3.39
CA ALA A 56 11.23 -5.55 2.71
C ALA A 56 11.21 -4.38 1.71
N VAL A 57 12.37 -3.75 1.57
CA VAL A 57 12.62 -2.70 0.59
C VAL A 57 13.62 -3.20 -0.44
N ARG A 58 13.38 -2.81 -1.70
CA ARG A 58 14.26 -3.06 -2.83
C ARG A 58 14.91 -1.74 -3.25
N VAL A 59 16.23 -1.74 -3.29
CA VAL A 59 17.01 -0.65 -3.88
C VAL A 59 17.25 -0.97 -5.35
N VAL A 60 16.95 -0.03 -6.23
CA VAL A 60 17.12 -0.15 -7.68
C VAL A 60 18.05 0.94 -8.15
N GLU A 61 19.10 0.55 -8.87
CA GLU A 61 19.98 1.46 -9.60
C GLU A 61 19.34 1.80 -10.95
N CYS A 62 18.97 3.06 -11.14
CA CYS A 62 18.09 3.44 -12.25
C CYS A 62 18.75 3.33 -13.63
N MET A 63 20.04 3.57 -13.72
CA MET A 63 20.80 3.41 -14.97
C MET A 63 20.97 1.96 -15.43
N LYS A 64 20.75 0.97 -14.55
CA LYS A 64 20.86 -0.45 -14.92
C LYS A 64 19.58 -1.01 -15.53
N LEU A 65 18.52 -0.21 -15.61
CA LEU A 65 17.24 -0.63 -16.16
C LEU A 65 17.29 -0.70 -17.70
N GLN A 66 16.67 -1.74 -18.23
CA GLN A 66 16.49 -1.89 -19.67
C GLN A 66 15.23 -1.14 -20.11
N ASN A 67 15.12 -0.84 -21.41
CA ASN A 67 13.96 -0.13 -21.95
C ASN A 67 12.62 -0.85 -21.66
N SER A 68 12.65 -2.18 -21.53
CA SER A 68 11.49 -2.99 -21.13
C SER A 68 11.03 -2.72 -19.70
N ASP A 69 11.91 -2.26 -18.82
CA ASP A 69 11.63 -2.11 -17.38
C ASP A 69 10.79 -0.86 -17.06
N PHE A 70 10.75 0.12 -17.97
CA PHE A 70 9.93 1.34 -17.86
C PHE A 70 8.42 1.07 -17.86
N VAL A 71 8.02 -0.12 -18.31
CA VAL A 71 6.62 -0.58 -18.27
C VAL A 71 6.30 -1.26 -16.94
N TYR A 72 7.16 -1.20 -15.93
CA TYR A 72 6.89 -1.74 -14.60
C TYR A 72 7.11 -0.68 -13.51
N ARG A 73 6.61 -0.97 -12.30
CA ARG A 73 6.78 -0.13 -11.10
C ARG A 73 8.19 0.35 -10.87
N VAL A 74 9.16 -0.51 -11.15
CA VAL A 74 10.57 -0.22 -10.97
C VAL A 74 11.02 0.88 -11.93
N GLY A 75 10.70 0.75 -13.22
CA GLY A 75 11.06 1.76 -14.20
C GLY A 75 10.28 3.06 -14.07
N THR A 76 9.01 3.03 -13.64
CA THR A 76 8.26 4.26 -13.36
C THR A 76 8.78 4.98 -12.11
N ALA A 77 9.16 4.25 -11.06
CA ALA A 77 9.84 4.81 -9.89
C ALA A 77 11.19 5.44 -10.25
N CYS A 78 11.99 4.75 -11.08
CA CYS A 78 13.27 5.29 -11.52
C CYS A 78 13.14 6.52 -12.42
N SER A 79 12.22 6.52 -13.38
CA SER A 79 11.95 7.69 -14.22
C SER A 79 11.53 8.89 -13.38
N TYR A 80 10.71 8.66 -12.36
CA TYR A 80 10.30 9.68 -11.41
C TYR A 80 11.51 10.23 -10.63
N CYS A 81 12.34 9.36 -10.04
CA CYS A 81 13.51 9.79 -9.26
C CYS A 81 14.57 10.52 -10.11
N GLU A 82 14.84 10.05 -11.32
CA GLU A 82 15.73 10.74 -12.26
C GLU A 82 15.17 12.12 -12.64
N CYS A 83 13.86 12.23 -12.83
CA CYS A 83 13.22 13.52 -13.09
C CYS A 83 13.37 14.49 -11.90
N LEU A 84 13.18 14.01 -10.66
CA LEU A 84 13.43 14.88 -9.49
C LEU A 84 14.88 15.34 -9.44
N TRP A 85 15.83 14.43 -9.65
CA TRP A 85 17.26 14.72 -9.63
C TRP A 85 17.68 15.73 -10.70
N GLU A 86 17.25 15.53 -11.94
CA GLU A 86 17.55 16.42 -13.06
C GLU A 86 17.00 17.86 -12.84
N ASP A 87 15.95 18.02 -12.02
CA ASP A 87 15.42 19.33 -11.61
C ASP A 87 16.12 19.95 -10.40
N GLY A 88 17.15 19.27 -9.88
CA GLY A 88 17.97 19.77 -8.79
C GLY A 88 17.45 19.42 -7.41
N ALA A 89 16.63 18.37 -7.27
CA ALA A 89 16.36 17.80 -5.95
C ALA A 89 17.68 17.28 -5.34
N ASP A 90 17.96 17.67 -4.09
CA ASP A 90 19.11 17.16 -3.34
C ASP A 90 18.81 15.75 -2.85
N LEU A 91 19.17 14.75 -3.66
CA LEU A 91 19.01 13.33 -3.32
C LEU A 91 20.25 12.72 -2.67
N GLU A 92 21.38 13.44 -2.60
CA GLU A 92 22.64 12.96 -2.02
C GLU A 92 22.63 13.17 -0.50
N GLY A 93 22.18 14.35 -0.05
CA GLY A 93 22.10 14.67 1.38
C GLY A 93 20.81 14.18 2.03
N THR A 94 19.69 14.20 1.31
CA THR A 94 18.37 13.88 1.87
C THR A 94 17.54 13.07 0.88
N ALA A 95 17.30 11.79 1.19
CA ALA A 95 16.40 10.99 0.37
C ALA A 95 14.99 11.61 0.35
N GLU A 96 14.43 11.80 -0.83
CA GLU A 96 13.08 12.31 -0.97
C GLU A 96 12.08 11.16 -0.92
N CYS A 97 11.35 11.05 0.19
CA CYS A 97 10.40 9.97 0.44
C CYS A 97 8.94 10.45 0.41
N CYS A 98 8.05 9.59 -0.10
CA CYS A 98 6.60 9.79 -0.05
C CYS A 98 5.87 8.48 0.27
N SER A 99 4.66 8.59 0.83
CA SER A 99 3.79 7.48 1.20
C SER A 99 2.90 7.02 0.06
N LEU A 100 2.86 5.72 -0.17
CA LEU A 100 2.07 5.07 -1.21
C LEU A 100 0.66 4.67 -0.74
N THR A 101 0.40 4.69 0.58
CA THR A 101 -0.87 4.24 1.20
C THR A 101 -2.12 4.94 0.64
N ASN A 102 -2.00 6.17 0.15
CA ASN A 102 -3.10 6.96 -0.45
C ASN A 102 -2.70 7.60 -1.79
N PHE A 103 -1.85 6.90 -2.56
CA PHE A 103 -1.26 7.40 -3.80
C PHE A 103 -2.25 8.18 -4.69
N GLY A 104 -1.83 9.37 -5.14
CA GLY A 104 -2.62 10.27 -5.98
C GLY A 104 -3.52 11.23 -5.21
N THR A 105 -3.65 11.09 -3.88
CA THR A 105 -4.44 12.01 -3.04
C THR A 105 -3.49 12.95 -2.28
N PRO A 106 -3.69 14.28 -2.33
CA PRO A 106 -2.92 15.21 -1.50
C PRO A 106 -3.06 14.90 -0.01
N GLY A 107 -1.98 15.03 0.75
CA GLY A 107 -1.99 14.86 2.21
C GLY A 107 -0.69 14.26 2.74
N TYR A 108 -0.77 13.70 3.94
CA TYR A 108 0.36 13.12 4.66
C TYR A 108 -0.07 11.82 5.34
N ASN A 109 0.85 10.88 5.44
CA ASN A 109 0.67 9.68 6.23
C ASN A 109 0.94 10.01 7.71
N GLN A 110 -0.09 9.92 8.55
CA GLN A 110 0.01 10.26 9.97
C GLN A 110 0.97 9.36 10.75
N ILE A 111 1.22 8.14 10.26
CA ILE A 111 2.11 7.18 10.93
C ILE A 111 3.57 7.55 10.68
N THR A 112 3.91 7.97 9.46
CA THR A 112 5.32 8.16 9.06
C THR A 112 5.71 9.61 8.87
N GLY A 113 4.75 10.53 8.87
CA GLY A 113 4.98 11.95 8.59
C GLY A 113 5.28 12.28 7.13
N TYR A 114 5.44 11.28 6.26
CA TYR A 114 5.72 11.51 4.85
C TYR A 114 4.49 12.03 4.11
N THR A 115 4.72 12.92 3.15
CA THR A 115 3.67 13.36 2.22
C THR A 115 3.19 12.18 1.38
N THR A 116 1.93 12.18 0.99
CA THR A 116 1.40 11.17 0.09
C THR A 116 1.97 11.37 -1.31
N CYS A 117 2.46 10.30 -1.93
CA CYS A 117 2.97 10.33 -3.29
C CYS A 117 1.88 10.82 -4.26
N GLN A 118 2.18 11.88 -5.00
CA GLN A 118 1.31 12.39 -6.06
C GLN A 118 1.62 11.70 -7.38
N LYS A 119 0.61 11.55 -8.24
CA LYS A 119 0.82 11.03 -9.60
C LYS A 119 1.73 11.95 -10.41
N TYR A 120 1.58 13.24 -10.21
CA TYR A 120 2.35 14.28 -10.88
C TYR A 120 2.91 15.19 -9.80
N LYS A 121 4.22 15.23 -9.65
CA LYS A 121 4.89 16.22 -8.81
C LYS A 121 5.37 17.35 -9.69
N GLN A 122 4.94 18.58 -9.40
CA GLN A 122 5.47 19.77 -10.07
C GLN A 122 6.85 20.08 -9.50
N THR A 123 7.80 20.30 -10.38
CA THR A 123 9.20 20.58 -10.04
C THR A 123 9.67 21.81 -10.81
N TYR A 124 10.60 22.54 -10.20
CA TYR A 124 11.16 23.75 -10.77
C TYR A 124 12.67 23.63 -10.81
N ASN A 125 13.21 23.62 -12.02
CA ASN A 125 14.64 23.54 -12.21
C ASN A 125 15.26 24.93 -12.03
N LEU A 126 15.98 25.14 -10.93
CA LEU A 126 16.60 26.43 -10.61
C LEU A 126 17.67 26.85 -11.62
N LYS A 127 18.30 25.88 -12.31
CA LYS A 127 19.36 26.16 -13.29
C LYS A 127 18.80 26.61 -14.63
N THR A 128 17.70 26.02 -15.09
CA THR A 128 17.11 26.32 -16.40
C THR A 128 15.90 27.26 -16.33
N GLY A 129 15.31 27.44 -15.15
CA GLY A 129 14.07 28.20 -14.96
C GLY A 129 12.83 27.51 -15.53
N ILE A 130 12.91 26.22 -15.87
CA ILE A 130 11.81 25.46 -16.46
C ILE A 130 11.00 24.79 -15.35
N VAL A 131 9.68 24.93 -15.43
CA VAL A 131 8.71 24.15 -14.65
C VAL A 131 8.38 22.89 -15.45
N ARG A 132 8.51 21.72 -14.81
CA ARG A 132 8.05 20.45 -15.39
C ARG A 132 7.33 19.62 -14.35
N SER A 133 6.73 18.51 -14.80
CA SER A 133 6.09 17.57 -13.91
C SER A 133 6.72 16.19 -14.01
N CYS A 134 7.19 15.68 -12.87
CA CYS A 134 7.66 14.32 -12.74
C CYS A 134 6.48 13.38 -12.48
N GLU A 135 6.24 12.47 -13.43
CA GLU A 135 5.14 11.53 -13.35
C GLU A 135 5.57 10.24 -12.63
N LEU A 136 4.76 9.83 -11.65
CA LEU A 136 4.84 8.54 -10.98
C LEU A 136 3.59 7.72 -11.34
N ARG A 137 3.72 6.70 -12.18
CA ARG A 137 2.60 5.82 -12.57
C ARG A 137 2.53 4.58 -11.68
N TYR A 138 2.12 4.76 -10.44
CA TYR A 138 2.03 3.66 -9.47
C TYR A 138 0.67 2.96 -9.47
N ASP A 139 -0.37 3.68 -9.91
CA ASP A 139 -1.73 3.21 -10.16
C ASP A 139 -1.82 2.14 -11.24
N MET A 140 -0.96 2.21 -12.26
CA MET A 140 -0.97 1.28 -13.39
C MET A 140 -0.54 -0.14 -13.04
N TYR A 141 0.02 -0.36 -11.85
CA TYR A 141 0.52 -1.66 -11.44
C TYR A 141 -0.12 -2.03 -10.12
N SER A 142 -1.00 -3.03 -10.14
CA SER A 142 -1.60 -3.53 -8.90
C SER A 142 -0.50 -3.98 -7.95
N PHE A 143 -0.56 -3.53 -6.69
CA PHE A 143 -0.12 -4.43 -5.64
C PHE A 143 -1.19 -5.48 -5.74
N LYS A 144 -0.84 -6.74 -5.99
CA LYS A 144 -1.72 -7.75 -5.45
C LYS A 144 -1.63 -7.52 -3.94
N SER A 145 -2.52 -6.67 -3.42
CA SER A 145 -3.00 -6.78 -2.07
C SER A 145 -3.13 -8.27 -1.87
N ALA A 146 -2.51 -8.82 -0.84
CA ALA A 146 -2.98 -10.07 -0.30
C ALA A 146 -4.42 -9.81 0.16
N ALA A 147 -5.35 -9.69 -0.79
CA ALA A 147 -6.67 -10.20 -0.64
C ALA A 147 -6.40 -11.66 -0.33
N CYS A 148 -6.34 -11.96 0.96
CA CYS A 148 -7.01 -13.11 1.51
C CYS A 148 -8.44 -13.04 0.95
N ASP A 149 -8.57 -13.44 -0.31
CA ASP A 149 -9.78 -13.36 -1.09
C ASP A 149 -10.64 -14.49 -0.54
N ARG A 150 -11.59 -14.08 0.30
CA ARG A 150 -12.85 -14.78 0.60
C ARG A 150 -12.67 -16.26 0.90
N SER A 151 -12.43 -16.54 2.19
CA SER A 151 -12.78 -17.84 2.76
C SER A 151 -14.24 -18.18 2.37
N PRO A 152 -14.49 -19.29 1.64
CA PRO A 152 -15.83 -19.65 1.15
C PRO A 152 -16.72 -20.24 2.26
N VAL A 153 -16.51 -19.87 3.52
CA VAL A 153 -17.18 -20.50 4.68
C VAL A 153 -18.59 -19.93 4.91
N ALA A 154 -19.01 -18.87 4.20
CA ALA A 154 -20.34 -18.29 4.36
C ALA A 154 -21.47 -19.04 3.61
N LEU A 155 -21.19 -20.12 2.87
CA LEU A 155 -22.19 -20.82 2.04
C LEU A 155 -22.68 -22.17 2.61
N LEU A 156 -22.31 -22.53 3.84
CA LEU A 156 -22.71 -23.80 4.46
C LEU A 156 -23.78 -23.70 5.57
N PHE A 157 -24.31 -22.51 5.88
CA PHE A 157 -25.33 -22.34 6.94
C PHE A 157 -26.76 -22.05 6.44
N LEU A 158 -27.04 -22.17 5.13
CA LEU A 158 -28.39 -21.97 4.57
C LEU A 158 -29.14 -23.26 4.15
N LEU A 159 -28.65 -24.44 4.53
CA LEU A 159 -29.37 -25.71 4.36
C LEU A 159 -29.35 -26.44 5.70
N PRO A 160 -30.39 -26.28 6.55
CA PRO A 160 -31.41 -27.32 6.58
C PRO A 160 -32.81 -26.79 7.01
N LEU A 161 -33.70 -26.44 6.08
CA LEU A 161 -35.11 -26.16 6.44
C LEU A 161 -36.14 -26.71 5.45
N LEU A 162 -35.75 -27.60 4.53
CA LEU A 162 -36.68 -28.23 3.58
C LEU A 162 -36.99 -29.71 3.86
N ALA A 163 -36.53 -30.27 4.98
CA ALA A 163 -36.78 -31.67 5.33
C ALA A 163 -37.70 -31.80 6.56
N LEU A 164 -38.94 -31.30 6.49
CA LEU A 164 -40.03 -31.73 7.38
C LEU A 164 -41.38 -31.43 6.71
N ARG A 165 -41.84 -32.37 5.87
CA ARG A 165 -43.21 -32.42 5.37
C ARG A 165 -43.83 -33.71 5.94
N PRO A 166 -44.79 -33.63 6.88
CA PRO A 166 -45.46 -34.82 7.38
C PRO A 166 -46.50 -35.30 6.35
N THR A 167 -46.54 -36.62 6.16
CA THR A 167 -47.61 -37.36 5.47
C THR A 167 -48.90 -37.37 6.28
#